data_AF-A0A7W1AG67-F1
#
_entry.id   AF-A0A7W1AG67-F1
#
_cell.length_a   1.000
_cell.length_b   1.000
_cell.length_c   1.000
_cell.angle_alpha   90.00
_cell.angle_beta   90.00
_cell.angle_gamma   90.00
#
_symmetry.space_group_name_H-M   'P 1'
#
loop_
_entity.id
_entity.type
_entity.pdbx_description
1 polymer ?
#
loop_
_entity_poly.entity_id
_entity_poly.type
_entity_poly.pdbx_seq_one_letter_code
_entity_poly.pdbx_strand_id
1 'polypeptide(L)'
;PRDSTLRDWLTNNIRRRTAADLLAMHAELVFALDASSISLLNYLDVFSRTGGFSPKGPDLPGGGREHRFVGGAQSLALALATQLGDAVRLSSPVRAIVDDASVRVRTDVEELRAHRVVLALPPTLARKIDFALPTYFPPSRLGPVVKCFAAYTSAFWRADKLSGEAFRPTGDIRATVALDPPDNQPVDGGASVLLAFVVGEVATTWHERSAADRRDLVLSVFVEQFGERAASPLDYTEVDWSTDPWSTGCVASLPPGTFAPADAWRVPHGRIHFAGTETADAWPGYMEGAIDAGERAADEIIAGER
;
A
#
# COMPACT_ATOMS: atom_id res chain seq x y z
N PRO A 1 5.56 21.79 13.93
CA PRO A 1 5.66 20.38 13.47
C PRO A 1 4.32 19.73 13.10
N ARG A 2 3.27 19.90 13.93
CA ARG A 2 1.95 19.24 13.71
C ARG A 2 1.21 19.76 12.47
N ASP A 3 1.35 21.05 12.17
CA ASP A 3 0.72 21.68 10.99
C ASP A 3 1.66 21.72 9.77
N SER A 4 2.89 21.22 9.90
CA SER A 4 3.89 21.28 8.84
C SER A 4 3.77 20.06 7.93
N THR A 5 3.72 20.29 6.62
CA THR A 5 3.82 19.21 5.64
C THR A 5 5.26 18.73 5.52
N LEU A 6 5.46 17.53 4.97
CA LEU A 6 6.81 17.07 4.61
C LEU A 6 7.46 18.04 3.60
N ARG A 7 6.70 18.56 2.63
CA ARG A 7 7.21 19.54 1.64
C ARG A 7 7.72 20.82 2.28
N ASP A 8 7.00 21.37 3.27
CA ASP A 8 7.43 22.57 3.99
C ASP A 8 8.75 22.33 4.71
N TRP A 9 8.87 21.18 5.36
CA TRP A 9 10.09 20.82 6.07
C TRP A 9 11.28 20.64 5.12
N LEU A 10 11.08 19.90 4.01
CA LEU A 10 12.11 19.70 3.00
C LEU A 10 12.60 21.03 2.43
N THR A 11 11.68 21.93 2.08
CA THR A 11 12.01 23.25 1.52
C THR A 11 12.83 24.11 2.49
N ASN A 12 12.49 24.08 3.78
CA ASN A 12 13.13 24.91 4.79
C ASN A 12 14.46 24.33 5.31
N ASN A 13 14.68 23.01 5.20
CA ASN A 13 15.81 22.33 5.86
C ASN A 13 16.79 21.68 4.89
N ILE A 14 16.40 21.39 3.64
CA ILE A 14 17.24 20.70 2.66
C ILE A 14 17.68 21.67 1.55
N ARG A 15 18.94 22.11 1.61
CA ARG A 15 19.49 23.10 0.66
C ARG A 15 19.62 22.58 -0.78
N ARG A 16 19.88 21.28 -0.95
CA ARG A 16 20.09 20.67 -2.27
C ARG A 16 18.75 20.19 -2.81
N ARG A 17 18.26 20.80 -3.89
CA ARG A 17 16.99 20.43 -4.52
C ARG A 17 16.89 18.93 -4.82
N THR A 18 17.91 18.34 -5.43
CA THR A 18 17.94 16.90 -5.73
C THR A 18 17.76 16.01 -4.50
N ALA A 19 18.34 16.39 -3.36
CA ALA A 19 18.16 15.63 -2.12
C ALA A 19 16.73 15.77 -1.57
N ALA A 20 16.15 16.97 -1.67
CA ALA A 20 14.76 17.20 -1.31
C ALA A 20 13.79 16.41 -2.20
N ASP A 21 14.06 16.35 -3.51
CA ASP A 21 13.24 15.62 -4.46
C ASP A 21 13.34 14.10 -4.26
N LEU A 22 14.52 13.57 -3.93
CA LEU A 22 14.69 12.15 -3.58
C LEU A 22 13.91 11.77 -2.31
N LEU A 23 13.92 12.63 -1.28
CA LEU A 23 13.15 12.41 -0.06
C LEU A 23 11.63 12.53 -0.29
N ALA A 24 11.21 13.47 -1.14
CA ALA A 24 9.82 13.60 -1.53
C ALA A 24 9.34 12.37 -2.32
N MET A 25 10.12 11.91 -3.30
CA MET A 25 9.85 10.70 -4.06
C MET A 25 9.80 9.45 -3.17
N HIS A 26 10.67 9.35 -2.16
CA HIS A 26 10.57 8.26 -1.18
C HIS A 26 9.21 8.27 -0.46
N ALA A 27 8.76 9.44 0.01
CA ALA A 27 7.44 9.54 0.63
C ALA A 27 6.30 9.21 -0.35
N GLU A 28 6.39 9.66 -1.60
CA GLU A 28 5.43 9.33 -2.65
C GLU A 28 5.39 7.81 -2.90
N LEU A 29 6.52 7.11 -2.89
CA LEU A 29 6.55 5.65 -3.09
C LEU A 29 6.05 4.85 -1.88
N VAL A 30 6.15 5.40 -0.66
CA VAL A 30 5.68 4.73 0.58
C VAL A 30 4.20 4.99 0.83
N PHE A 31 3.74 6.24 0.66
CA PHE A 31 2.40 6.67 1.04
C PHE A 31 1.46 6.88 -0.15
N ALA A 32 1.99 6.83 -1.38
CA ALA A 32 1.31 7.19 -2.62
C ALA A 32 0.69 8.61 -2.62
N LEU A 33 1.19 9.49 -1.76
CA LEU A 33 0.77 10.88 -1.60
C LEU A 33 1.97 11.80 -1.84
N ASP A 34 1.72 12.98 -2.40
CA ASP A 34 2.77 14.00 -2.53
C ASP A 34 3.21 14.50 -1.16
N ALA A 35 4.48 14.92 -1.06
CA ALA A 35 5.04 15.46 0.18
C ALA A 35 4.28 16.68 0.75
N SER A 36 3.52 17.41 -0.08
CA SER A 36 2.65 18.52 0.35
C SER A 36 1.36 18.03 1.02
N SER A 37 0.97 16.78 0.81
CA SER A 37 -0.24 16.15 1.33
C SER A 37 0.02 15.24 2.54
N ILE A 38 1.27 15.13 2.97
CA ILE A 38 1.69 14.27 4.08
C ILE A 38 2.09 15.12 5.29
N SER A 39 1.54 14.79 6.46
CA SER A 39 2.01 15.32 7.74
C SER A 39 3.47 14.91 7.98
N LEU A 40 4.35 15.87 8.28
CA LEU A 40 5.75 15.57 8.62
C LEU A 40 5.83 14.56 9.77
N LEU A 41 4.96 14.72 10.78
CA LEU A 41 4.94 13.83 11.93
C LEU A 41 4.54 12.40 11.55
N ASN A 42 3.51 12.25 10.70
CA ASN A 42 3.10 10.93 10.20
C ASN A 42 4.22 10.26 9.40
N TYR A 43 4.89 11.03 8.54
CA TYR A 43 6.05 10.55 7.79
C TYR A 43 7.13 10.01 8.74
N LEU A 44 7.53 10.79 9.75
CA LEU A 44 8.57 10.39 10.70
C LEU A 44 8.16 9.19 11.57
N ASP A 45 6.90 9.13 12.01
CA ASP A 45 6.39 8.00 12.80
C ASP A 45 6.49 6.69 12.03
N VAL A 46 5.86 6.62 10.85
CA VAL A 46 5.88 5.42 10.01
C VAL A 46 7.31 5.09 9.59
N PHE A 47 8.10 6.10 9.21
CA PHE A 47 9.51 5.89 8.84
C PHE A 47 10.35 5.29 9.97
N SER A 48 10.09 5.67 11.22
CA SER A 48 10.79 5.09 12.38
C SER A 48 10.40 3.63 12.64
N ARG A 49 9.18 3.24 12.26
CA ARG A 49 8.59 1.90 12.48
C ARG A 49 8.85 0.92 11.33
N THR A 50 9.37 1.42 10.22
CA THR A 50 9.78 0.61 9.05
C THR A 50 11.29 0.52 8.88
N GLY A 51 12.05 0.81 9.95
CA GLY A 51 13.51 0.67 9.96
C GLY A 51 14.27 1.82 9.29
N GLY A 52 13.58 2.91 8.92
CA GLY A 52 14.17 4.09 8.29
C GLY A 52 14.94 3.75 7.00
N PHE A 53 16.14 4.31 6.85
CA PHE A 53 17.05 3.97 5.73
C PHE A 53 17.94 2.75 6.03
N SER A 54 17.62 1.95 7.06
CA SER A 54 18.53 0.94 7.58
C SER A 54 18.52 -0.43 6.89
N PRO A 55 17.65 -0.76 5.92
CA PRO A 55 18.11 -1.52 4.77
C PRO A 55 18.73 -0.55 3.76
N LYS A 56 19.92 -0.89 3.26
CA LYS A 56 20.70 -0.08 2.29
C LYS A 56 19.97 0.21 0.95
N GLY A 57 18.74 -0.27 0.81
CA GLY A 57 17.89 -0.27 -0.38
C GLY A 57 16.83 -1.37 -0.22
N PRO A 58 15.65 -1.26 -0.85
CA PRO A 58 14.57 -2.17 -0.53
C PRO A 58 14.81 -3.60 -1.03
N ASP A 59 15.64 -3.87 -2.04
CA ASP A 59 15.96 -5.23 -2.53
C ASP A 59 17.36 -5.71 -2.11
N LEU A 60 18.04 -4.97 -1.25
CA LEU A 60 19.30 -5.45 -0.67
C LEU A 60 19.02 -6.47 0.44
N PRO A 61 19.99 -7.34 0.79
CA PRO A 61 19.83 -8.27 1.89
C PRO A 61 19.35 -7.57 3.17
N GLY A 62 18.21 -8.01 3.69
CA GLY A 62 17.46 -7.39 4.81
C GLY A 62 16.48 -6.29 4.41
N GLY A 63 16.22 -6.06 3.12
CA GLY A 63 15.33 -5.03 2.59
C GLY A 63 13.90 -5.52 2.31
N GLY A 64 12.92 -4.60 2.36
CA GLY A 64 11.49 -4.92 2.26
C GLY A 64 10.97 -5.46 0.90
N ARG A 65 11.84 -5.59 -0.11
CA ARG A 65 11.57 -6.18 -1.43
C ARG A 65 12.53 -7.32 -1.77
N GLU A 66 13.36 -7.79 -0.82
CA GLU A 66 14.32 -8.89 -1.03
C GLU A 66 13.65 -10.18 -1.52
N HIS A 67 12.44 -10.46 -1.04
CA HIS A 67 11.71 -11.69 -1.33
C HIS A 67 10.33 -11.44 -1.91
N ARG A 68 9.87 -12.42 -2.70
CA ARG A 68 8.53 -12.47 -3.28
C ARG A 68 7.96 -13.87 -3.11
N PHE A 69 6.65 -13.95 -2.98
CA PHE A 69 5.94 -15.24 -2.96
C PHE A 69 5.93 -15.85 -4.36
N VAL A 70 6.41 -17.08 -4.49
CA VAL A 70 6.20 -17.89 -5.70
C VAL A 70 4.68 -18.09 -5.86
N GLY A 71 4.15 -17.79 -7.05
CA GLY A 71 2.70 -17.82 -7.31
C GLY A 71 1.94 -16.56 -6.86
N GLY A 72 2.63 -15.54 -6.34
CA GLY A 72 2.04 -14.25 -5.97
C GLY A 72 1.59 -14.17 -4.51
N ALA A 73 1.61 -12.95 -3.96
CA ALA A 73 1.33 -12.71 -2.54
C ALA A 73 -0.11 -13.07 -2.10
N GLN A 74 -1.06 -13.11 -3.03
CA GLN A 74 -2.45 -13.51 -2.74
C GLN A 74 -2.55 -14.98 -2.29
N SER A 75 -1.56 -15.82 -2.62
CA SER A 75 -1.54 -17.23 -2.24
C SER A 75 -1.69 -17.45 -0.73
N LEU A 76 -1.14 -16.57 0.12
CA LEU A 76 -1.30 -16.61 1.57
C LEU A 76 -2.77 -16.49 1.98
N ALA A 77 -3.47 -15.45 1.49
CA ALA A 77 -4.87 -15.21 1.82
C ALA A 77 -5.78 -16.34 1.30
N LEU A 78 -5.50 -16.88 0.11
CA LEU A 78 -6.25 -18.00 -0.46
C LEU A 78 -6.06 -19.29 0.35
N ALA A 79 -4.84 -19.56 0.82
CA ALA A 79 -4.55 -20.72 1.65
C ALA A 79 -5.30 -20.64 3.00
N LEU A 80 -5.31 -19.47 3.65
CA LEU A 80 -6.08 -19.23 4.87
C LEU A 80 -7.59 -19.38 4.63
N ALA A 81 -8.11 -18.80 3.54
CA ALA A 81 -9.52 -18.92 3.19
C ALA A 81 -9.94 -20.38 2.95
N THR A 82 -9.06 -21.17 2.32
CA THR A 82 -9.30 -22.61 2.11
C THR A 82 -9.41 -23.37 3.42
N GLN A 83 -8.57 -23.05 4.41
CA GLN A 83 -8.64 -23.68 5.74
C GLN A 83 -9.92 -23.30 6.50
N LEU A 84 -10.39 -22.06 6.35
CA LEU A 84 -11.60 -21.55 6.98
C LEU A 84 -12.90 -22.04 6.31
N GLY A 85 -12.84 -22.44 5.04
CA GLY A 85 -13.99 -22.95 4.27
C GLY A 85 -15.18 -21.99 4.28
N ASP A 86 -16.36 -22.51 4.65
CA ASP A 86 -17.62 -21.76 4.64
C ASP A 86 -17.70 -20.62 5.66
N ALA A 87 -16.69 -20.46 6.54
CA ALA A 87 -16.59 -19.29 7.39
C ALA A 87 -16.25 -18.02 6.60
N VAL A 88 -15.62 -18.13 5.42
CA VAL A 88 -15.34 -17.00 4.53
C VAL A 88 -16.54 -16.70 3.65
N ARG A 89 -17.18 -15.55 3.88
CA ARG A 89 -18.32 -15.06 3.09
C ARG A 89 -17.86 -13.99 2.11
N LEU A 90 -17.78 -14.34 0.83
CA LEU A 90 -17.49 -13.39 -0.25
C LEU A 90 -18.77 -12.65 -0.68
N SER A 91 -18.62 -11.49 -1.32
CA SER A 91 -19.75 -10.66 -1.78
C SER A 91 -20.71 -10.23 -0.66
N SER A 92 -20.21 -10.13 0.58
CA SER A 92 -20.99 -9.78 1.78
C SER A 92 -20.50 -8.47 2.39
N PRO A 93 -20.66 -7.32 1.70
CA PRO A 93 -20.19 -6.05 2.23
C PRO A 93 -20.95 -5.65 3.50
N VAL A 94 -20.22 -5.34 4.56
CA VAL A 94 -20.79 -4.86 5.82
C VAL A 94 -21.25 -3.41 5.65
N ARG A 95 -22.51 -3.15 5.98
CA ARG A 95 -23.15 -1.83 5.87
C ARG A 95 -23.34 -1.15 7.21
N ALA A 96 -23.63 -1.91 8.26
CA ALA A 96 -23.80 -1.35 9.60
C ALA A 96 -23.38 -2.33 10.68
N ILE A 97 -22.99 -1.77 11.84
CA ILE A 97 -22.68 -2.53 13.05
C ILE A 97 -23.41 -1.89 14.22
N VAL A 98 -24.12 -2.71 15.00
CA VAL A 98 -24.77 -2.28 16.24
C VAL A 98 -24.20 -3.08 17.40
N ASP A 99 -23.56 -2.39 18.35
CA ASP A 99 -23.02 -2.97 19.58
C ASP A 99 -23.96 -2.68 20.76
N ASP A 100 -24.68 -3.70 21.24
CA ASP A 100 -25.57 -3.58 22.40
C ASP A 100 -25.34 -4.66 23.49
N ALA A 101 -26.21 -5.66 23.62
CA ALA A 101 -25.96 -6.86 24.41
C ALA A 101 -25.04 -7.84 23.65
N SER A 102 -25.11 -7.81 22.31
CA SER A 102 -24.25 -8.54 21.37
C SER A 102 -23.95 -7.65 20.17
N VAL A 103 -22.98 -8.03 19.33
CA VAL A 103 -22.71 -7.29 18.10
C VAL A 103 -23.60 -7.83 16.98
N ARG A 104 -24.40 -6.96 16.37
CA ARG A 104 -25.12 -7.24 15.12
C ARG A 104 -24.38 -6.63 13.94
N VAL A 105 -24.14 -7.43 12.90
CA VAL A 105 -23.45 -7.01 11.68
C VAL A 105 -24.43 -7.15 10.52
N ARG A 106 -24.78 -6.03 9.90
CA ARG A 106 -25.71 -6.00 8.76
C ARG A 106 -24.94 -5.94 7.45
N THR A 107 -25.24 -6.87 6.55
CA THR A 107 -24.76 -6.85 5.16
C THR A 107 -25.88 -6.44 4.21
N ASP A 108 -25.66 -6.56 2.90
CA ASP A 108 -26.71 -6.34 1.90
C ASP A 108 -27.79 -7.43 1.89
N VAL A 109 -27.49 -8.62 2.42
CA VAL A 109 -28.36 -9.81 2.27
C VAL A 109 -28.75 -10.46 3.59
N GLU A 110 -28.04 -10.19 4.68
CA GLU A 110 -28.28 -10.83 5.97
C GLU A 110 -27.86 -9.96 7.17
N GLU A 111 -28.26 -10.40 8.35
CA GLU A 111 -27.78 -9.88 9.63
C GLU A 111 -27.15 -11.02 10.42
N LEU A 112 -25.89 -10.83 10.83
CA LEU A 112 -25.12 -11.76 11.63
C LEU A 112 -25.04 -11.30 13.07
N ARG A 113 -24.91 -12.24 14.01
CA ARG A 113 -24.68 -11.96 15.43
C ARG A 113 -23.34 -12.53 15.86
N ALA A 114 -22.59 -11.75 16.62
CA ALA A 114 -21.30 -12.14 17.17
C ALA A 114 -21.11 -11.59 18.59
N HIS A 115 -20.23 -12.23 19.35
CA HIS A 115 -19.82 -11.71 20.66
C HIS A 115 -18.84 -10.53 20.54
N ARG A 116 -18.03 -10.51 19.47
CA ARG A 116 -17.04 -9.48 19.14
C ARG A 116 -16.92 -9.37 17.63
N VAL A 117 -16.45 -8.22 17.14
CA VAL A 117 -16.14 -8.01 15.72
C VAL A 117 -14.74 -7.42 15.60
N VAL A 118 -13.99 -7.89 14.60
CA VAL A 118 -12.73 -7.28 14.18
C VAL A 118 -12.94 -6.57 12.85
N LEU A 119 -12.64 -5.27 12.80
CA LEU A 119 -12.56 -4.51 11.56
C LEU A 119 -11.13 -4.55 11.02
N ALA A 120 -10.87 -5.45 10.07
CA ALA A 120 -9.55 -5.65 9.44
C ALA A 120 -9.44 -4.93 8.08
N LEU A 121 -9.66 -3.61 8.08
CA LEU A 121 -9.67 -2.78 6.87
C LEU A 121 -9.13 -1.37 7.16
N PRO A 122 -8.68 -0.62 6.14
CA PRO A 122 -8.15 0.74 6.32
C PRO A 122 -9.09 1.64 7.13
N PRO A 123 -8.59 2.52 8.01
CA PRO A 123 -9.41 3.42 8.82
C PRO A 123 -10.37 4.30 8.01
N THR A 124 -10.00 4.67 6.78
CA THR A 124 -10.85 5.42 5.83
C THR A 124 -12.09 4.63 5.45
N LEU A 125 -11.95 3.32 5.27
CA LEU A 125 -13.04 2.42 4.86
C LEU A 125 -13.91 2.04 6.07
N ALA A 126 -13.34 1.96 7.27
CA ALA A 126 -14.11 1.72 8.50
C ALA A 126 -15.17 2.80 8.70
N ARG A 127 -14.85 4.06 8.34
CA ARG A 127 -15.79 5.19 8.35
C ARG A 127 -16.96 5.09 7.39
N LYS A 128 -16.92 4.18 6.41
CA LYS A 128 -18.03 3.94 5.48
C LYS A 128 -19.08 2.99 6.04
N ILE A 129 -18.78 2.30 7.14
CA ILE A 129 -19.73 1.43 7.84
C ILE A 129 -20.54 2.30 8.79
N ASP A 130 -21.86 2.11 8.81
CA ASP A 130 -22.77 2.79 9.71
C ASP A 130 -22.68 2.19 11.12
N PHE A 131 -21.84 2.80 11.97
CA PHE A 131 -21.75 2.51 13.39
C PHE A 131 -21.20 3.71 14.16
N ALA A 132 -21.38 3.71 15.49
CA ALA A 132 -20.83 4.74 16.36
C ALA A 132 -19.30 4.60 16.47
N LEU A 133 -18.57 5.20 15.52
CA LEU A 133 -17.12 5.33 15.63
C LEU A 133 -16.76 6.25 16.81
N PRO A 134 -15.71 5.92 17.59
CA PRO A 134 -15.25 6.81 18.64
C PRO A 134 -14.85 8.19 18.10
N THR A 135 -15.15 9.24 18.85
CA THR A 135 -14.79 10.62 18.48
C THR A 135 -13.28 10.85 18.38
N TYR A 136 -12.49 10.02 19.06
CA TYR A 136 -11.02 10.04 19.00
C TYR A 136 -10.45 9.28 17.81
N PHE A 137 -11.26 8.53 17.05
CA PHE A 137 -10.77 7.80 15.87
C PHE A 137 -10.30 8.83 14.84
N PRO A 138 -9.01 8.86 14.47
CA PRO A 138 -8.45 9.96 13.68
C PRO A 138 -8.69 9.77 12.19
N PRO A 139 -8.83 10.86 11.41
CA PRO A 139 -9.07 10.77 9.97
C PRO A 139 -7.85 10.21 9.25
N SER A 140 -8.07 9.62 8.09
CA SER A 140 -7.01 9.08 7.23
C SER A 140 -7.29 9.39 5.76
N ARG A 141 -6.23 9.38 4.95
CA ARG A 141 -6.31 9.44 3.49
C ARG A 141 -5.53 8.27 2.90
N LEU A 142 -6.08 7.66 1.86
CA LEU A 142 -5.38 6.66 1.06
C LEU A 142 -4.76 7.35 -0.15
N GLY A 143 -3.52 7.04 -0.46
CA GLY A 143 -2.84 7.58 -1.64
C GLY A 143 -3.29 6.87 -2.93
N PRO A 144 -3.45 7.60 -4.04
CA PRO A 144 -3.67 7.00 -5.35
C PRO A 144 -2.41 6.29 -5.86
N VAL A 145 -2.54 5.06 -6.33
CA VAL A 145 -1.43 4.31 -6.93
C VAL A 145 -1.88 3.52 -8.15
N VAL A 146 -1.13 3.65 -9.23
CA VAL A 146 -1.26 2.80 -10.41
C VAL A 146 0.02 1.97 -10.57
N LYS A 147 -0.16 0.66 -10.75
CA LYS A 147 0.92 -0.27 -11.06
C LYS A 147 0.80 -0.68 -12.52
N CYS A 148 1.82 -0.36 -13.32
CA CYS A 148 1.84 -0.66 -14.75
C CYS A 148 2.89 -1.74 -15.04
N PHE A 149 2.49 -2.84 -15.64
CA PHE A 149 3.31 -4.02 -15.89
C PHE A 149 3.53 -4.17 -17.39
N ALA A 150 4.78 -4.32 -17.82
CA ALA A 150 5.15 -4.68 -19.19
C ALA A 150 5.93 -5.99 -19.19
N ALA A 151 5.42 -6.99 -19.90
CA ALA A 151 6.00 -8.31 -20.02
C ALA A 151 6.89 -8.42 -21.28
N TYR A 152 8.01 -9.11 -21.18
CA TYR A 152 9.00 -9.29 -22.24
C TYR A 152 9.45 -10.75 -22.32
N THR A 153 9.99 -11.14 -23.47
CA THR A 153 10.53 -12.50 -23.69
C THR A 153 11.78 -12.80 -22.87
N SER A 154 12.48 -11.76 -22.41
CA SER A 154 13.71 -11.87 -21.62
C SER A 154 13.94 -10.60 -20.80
N ALA A 155 14.64 -10.73 -19.68
CA ALA A 155 15.12 -9.62 -18.87
C ALA A 155 16.30 -8.91 -19.55
N PHE A 156 16.04 -8.27 -20.69
CA PHE A 156 17.08 -7.72 -21.56
C PHE A 156 18.02 -6.72 -20.88
N TRP A 157 17.49 -5.93 -19.94
CA TRP A 157 18.25 -4.98 -19.14
C TRP A 157 19.41 -5.65 -18.38
N ARG A 158 19.28 -6.94 -18.04
CA ARG A 158 20.35 -7.71 -17.37
C ARG A 158 21.53 -7.98 -18.30
N ALA A 159 21.29 -8.17 -19.60
CA ALA A 159 22.36 -8.32 -20.58
C ALA A 159 23.22 -7.04 -20.68
N ASP A 160 22.60 -5.89 -20.40
CA ASP A 160 23.25 -4.58 -20.34
C ASP A 160 23.80 -4.25 -18.93
N LYS A 161 23.83 -5.25 -18.03
CA LYS A 161 24.30 -5.16 -16.64
C LYS A 161 23.49 -4.18 -15.77
N LEU A 162 22.24 -3.95 -16.12
CA LEU A 162 21.30 -3.14 -15.32
C LEU A 162 20.45 -4.04 -14.42
N SER A 163 20.05 -3.51 -13.26
CA SER A 163 19.20 -4.26 -12.32
C SER A 163 17.73 -4.35 -12.76
N GLY A 164 17.30 -3.50 -13.70
CA GLY A 164 15.88 -3.27 -13.96
C GLY A 164 15.22 -2.37 -12.90
N GLU A 165 16.01 -1.74 -12.02
CA GLU A 165 15.54 -0.71 -11.11
C GLU A 165 15.98 0.68 -11.56
N ALA A 166 15.05 1.62 -11.51
CA ALA A 166 15.32 3.02 -11.79
C ALA A 166 14.36 3.90 -10.98
N PHE A 167 14.88 5.01 -10.46
CA PHE A 167 14.11 5.97 -9.66
C PHE A 167 14.14 7.34 -10.34
N ARG A 168 12.98 7.99 -10.40
CA ARG A 168 12.79 9.29 -11.06
C ARG A 168 12.16 10.27 -10.07
N PRO A 169 12.96 11.19 -9.49
CA PRO A 169 12.46 12.20 -8.56
C PRO A 169 11.47 13.18 -9.19
N THR A 170 11.36 13.18 -10.52
CA THR A 170 10.47 14.04 -11.32
C THR A 170 9.76 13.23 -12.40
N GLY A 171 8.64 13.78 -12.89
CA GLY A 171 7.80 13.15 -13.90
C GLY A 171 6.77 12.16 -13.34
N ASP A 172 5.92 11.65 -14.22
CA ASP A 172 4.73 10.88 -13.87
C ASP A 172 5.04 9.50 -13.26
N ILE A 173 6.13 8.86 -13.69
CA ILE A 173 6.61 7.58 -13.15
C ILE A 173 7.71 7.83 -12.14
N ARG A 174 7.56 7.31 -10.90
CA ARG A 174 8.52 7.53 -9.80
C ARG A 174 9.55 6.42 -9.64
N ALA A 175 9.14 5.19 -9.90
CA ALA A 175 10.01 4.03 -9.84
C ALA A 175 9.66 3.01 -10.91
N THR A 176 10.69 2.38 -11.47
CA THR A 176 10.60 1.19 -12.29
C THR A 176 11.36 0.07 -11.60
N VAL A 177 10.80 -1.14 -11.58
CA VAL A 177 11.35 -2.28 -10.84
C VAL A 177 11.16 -3.55 -11.65
N ALA A 178 12.20 -4.38 -11.76
CA ALA A 178 12.07 -5.71 -12.35
C ALA A 178 11.42 -6.68 -11.35
N LEU A 179 10.46 -7.47 -11.83
CA LEU A 179 9.79 -8.50 -11.04
C LEU A 179 10.45 -9.87 -11.14
N ASP A 180 11.40 -10.03 -12.06
CA ASP A 180 12.26 -11.22 -12.17
C ASP A 180 13.13 -11.41 -10.91
N PRO A 181 13.47 -12.67 -10.57
CA PRO A 181 14.48 -12.93 -9.57
C PRO A 181 15.84 -12.35 -10.00
N PRO A 182 16.67 -11.89 -9.04
CA PRO A 182 17.91 -11.18 -9.34
C PRO A 182 19.02 -12.05 -9.96
N ASP A 183 18.87 -13.38 -9.92
CA ASP A 183 19.90 -14.36 -10.31
C ASP A 183 19.86 -14.76 -11.78
N ASN A 184 19.12 -14.04 -12.63
CA ASN A 184 19.05 -14.29 -14.07
C ASN A 184 18.52 -15.69 -14.42
N GLN A 185 17.93 -16.42 -13.47
CA GLN A 185 17.30 -17.69 -13.80
C GLN A 185 16.13 -17.39 -14.75
N PRO A 186 16.14 -17.97 -15.97
CA PRO A 186 14.98 -17.86 -16.83
C PRO A 186 13.78 -18.36 -16.03
N VAL A 187 12.73 -17.55 -15.99
CA VAL A 187 11.43 -18.09 -15.62
C VAL A 187 11.13 -19.11 -16.70
N ASP A 188 11.27 -20.40 -16.40
CA ASP A 188 11.17 -21.45 -17.41
C ASP A 188 9.77 -21.37 -18.06
N GLY A 189 9.72 -20.99 -19.34
CA GLY A 189 8.47 -20.72 -20.07
C GLY A 189 7.69 -19.46 -19.65
N GLY A 190 8.26 -18.57 -18.83
CA GLY A 190 7.62 -17.34 -18.34
C GLY A 190 8.18 -16.06 -18.98
N ALA A 191 7.48 -14.94 -18.77
CA ALA A 191 7.87 -13.62 -19.23
C ALA A 191 8.63 -12.85 -18.13
N SER A 192 9.57 -12.00 -18.55
CA SER A 192 10.24 -11.04 -17.67
C SER A 192 9.46 -9.73 -17.60
N VAL A 193 9.34 -9.13 -16.41
CA VAL A 193 8.37 -8.04 -16.21
C VAL A 193 9.04 -6.81 -15.59
N LEU A 194 8.84 -5.65 -16.22
CA LEU A 194 9.08 -4.35 -15.62
C LEU A 194 7.76 -3.81 -15.05
N LEU A 195 7.81 -3.36 -13.80
CA LEU A 195 6.72 -2.67 -13.11
C LEU A 195 7.07 -1.19 -12.93
N ALA A 196 6.20 -0.30 -13.39
CA ALA A 196 6.23 1.14 -13.09
C ALA A 196 5.23 1.49 -11.99
N PHE A 197 5.62 2.43 -11.13
CA PHE A 197 4.75 3.05 -10.12
C PHE A 197 4.39 4.49 -10.52
N VAL A 198 3.09 4.71 -10.71
CA VAL A 198 2.47 6.05 -10.76
C VAL A 198 1.86 6.31 -9.39
N VAL A 199 2.28 7.38 -8.72
CA VAL A 199 1.87 7.71 -7.34
C VAL A 199 1.68 9.21 -7.19
N GLY A 200 0.97 9.63 -6.14
CA GLY A 200 0.70 11.04 -5.86
C GLY A 200 -0.34 11.64 -6.80
N GLU A 201 -0.37 12.97 -6.93
CA GLU A 201 -1.39 13.72 -7.67
C GLU A 201 -1.56 13.22 -9.11
N VAL A 202 -0.48 12.85 -9.79
CA VAL A 202 -0.53 12.31 -11.16
C VAL A 202 -1.38 11.05 -11.25
N ALA A 203 -1.36 10.18 -10.23
CA ALA A 203 -2.15 8.96 -10.22
C ALA A 203 -3.66 9.25 -10.10
N THR A 204 -4.07 10.38 -9.49
CA THR A 204 -5.51 10.74 -9.37
C THR A 204 -6.17 10.98 -10.72
N THR A 205 -5.44 11.53 -11.68
CA THR A 205 -5.92 11.87 -13.03
C THR A 205 -5.39 10.89 -14.08
N TRP A 206 -4.81 9.76 -13.65
CA TRP A 206 -4.26 8.76 -14.57
C TRP A 206 -5.33 8.27 -15.55
N HIS A 207 -6.51 7.93 -15.02
CA HIS A 207 -7.64 7.41 -15.78
C HIS A 207 -8.22 8.39 -16.83
N GLU A 208 -7.91 9.69 -16.72
CA GLU A 208 -8.37 10.70 -17.68
C GLU A 208 -7.63 10.61 -19.03
N ARG A 209 -6.41 10.06 -19.03
CA ARG A 209 -5.64 9.78 -20.26
C ARG A 209 -6.21 8.56 -20.97
N SER A 210 -6.07 8.46 -22.29
CA SER A 210 -6.46 7.23 -23.01
C SER A 210 -5.56 6.06 -22.62
N ALA A 211 -6.06 4.82 -22.74
CA ALA A 211 -5.24 3.63 -22.47
C ALA A 211 -3.97 3.57 -23.35
N ALA A 212 -4.05 4.08 -24.58
CA ALA A 212 -2.90 4.17 -25.48
C ALA A 212 -1.87 5.19 -24.97
N ASP A 213 -2.29 6.39 -24.57
CA ASP A 213 -1.39 7.42 -24.04
C ASP A 213 -0.69 6.97 -22.75
N ARG A 214 -1.41 6.25 -21.88
CA ARG A 214 -0.88 5.71 -20.62
C ARG A 214 0.19 4.66 -20.90
N ARG A 215 -0.11 3.71 -21.80
CA ARG A 215 0.84 2.71 -22.25
C ARG A 215 2.08 3.35 -22.87
N ASP A 216 1.90 4.28 -23.81
CA ASP A 216 3.00 4.91 -24.53
C ASP A 216 3.89 5.75 -23.59
N LEU A 217 3.29 6.45 -22.61
CA LEU A 217 4.04 7.15 -21.56
C LEU A 217 4.92 6.18 -20.78
N VAL A 218 4.36 5.08 -20.26
CA VAL A 218 5.12 4.11 -19.47
C VAL A 218 6.25 3.47 -20.30
N LEU A 219 5.95 3.06 -21.54
CA LEU A 219 6.97 2.45 -22.41
C LEU A 219 8.03 3.46 -22.82
N SER A 220 7.71 4.74 -23.01
CA SER A 220 8.71 5.78 -23.26
C SER A 220 9.70 5.92 -22.11
N VAL A 221 9.22 5.81 -20.86
CA VAL A 221 10.08 5.82 -19.66
C VAL A 221 10.94 4.56 -19.61
N PHE A 222 10.40 3.38 -19.96
CA PHE A 222 11.21 2.17 -20.01
C PHE A 222 12.27 2.22 -21.12
N VAL A 223 11.96 2.84 -22.26
CA VAL A 223 12.95 3.08 -23.33
C VAL A 223 14.04 4.05 -22.87
N GLU A 224 13.67 5.15 -22.19
CA GLU A 224 14.62 6.09 -21.57
C GLU A 224 15.59 5.37 -20.62
N GLN A 225 15.09 4.44 -19.81
CA GLN A 225 15.85 3.76 -18.77
C GLN A 225 16.65 2.54 -19.25
N PHE A 226 16.10 1.76 -20.20
CA PHE A 226 16.61 0.43 -20.57
C PHE A 226 16.80 0.23 -22.08
N GLY A 227 16.56 1.26 -22.90
CA GLY A 227 16.78 1.26 -24.34
C GLY A 227 15.62 0.72 -25.17
N GLU A 228 15.76 0.79 -26.50
CA GLU A 228 14.70 0.55 -27.50
C GLU A 228 14.00 -0.81 -27.39
N ARG A 229 14.64 -1.82 -26.81
CA ARG A 229 14.03 -3.14 -26.57
C ARG A 229 12.79 -3.05 -25.67
N ALA A 230 12.71 -2.01 -24.82
CA ALA A 230 11.57 -1.76 -23.96
C ALA A 230 10.30 -1.33 -24.72
N ALA A 231 10.42 -0.82 -25.96
CA ALA A 231 9.29 -0.28 -26.72
C ALA A 231 8.26 -1.35 -27.14
N SER A 232 8.67 -2.62 -27.17
CA SER A 232 7.88 -3.73 -27.71
C SER A 232 7.66 -4.83 -26.67
N PRO A 233 6.82 -4.61 -25.65
CA PRO A 233 6.44 -5.66 -24.72
C PRO A 233 5.54 -6.71 -25.39
N LEU A 234 5.60 -7.95 -24.89
CA LEU A 234 4.65 -9.01 -25.21
C LEU A 234 3.23 -8.66 -24.76
N ASP A 235 3.12 -8.05 -23.58
CA ASP A 235 1.85 -7.64 -22.99
C ASP A 235 2.06 -6.43 -22.09
N TYR A 236 0.99 -5.64 -21.92
CA TYR A 236 0.94 -4.50 -21.03
C TYR A 236 -0.38 -4.50 -20.26
N THR A 237 -0.30 -4.43 -18.94
CA THR A 237 -1.47 -4.29 -18.08
C THR A 237 -1.22 -3.28 -16.98
N GLU A 238 -2.27 -2.65 -16.48
CA GLU A 238 -2.18 -1.70 -15.39
C GLU A 238 -3.35 -1.84 -14.44
N VAL A 239 -3.08 -1.57 -13.16
CA VAL A 239 -4.09 -1.62 -12.09
C VAL A 239 -4.07 -0.30 -11.34
N ASP A 240 -5.18 0.42 -11.44
CA ASP A 240 -5.43 1.65 -10.67
C ASP A 240 -6.18 1.31 -9.38
N TRP A 241 -5.44 1.30 -8.27
CA TRP A 241 -5.98 0.96 -6.95
C TRP A 241 -6.91 2.04 -6.38
N SER A 242 -6.86 3.27 -6.92
CA SER A 242 -7.75 4.35 -6.49
C SER A 242 -9.19 4.13 -6.96
N THR A 243 -9.37 3.37 -8.04
CA THR A 243 -10.68 3.04 -8.62
C THR A 243 -11.34 1.81 -7.99
N ASP A 244 -10.59 1.00 -7.23
CA ASP A 244 -11.15 -0.16 -6.55
C ASP A 244 -12.05 0.29 -5.37
N PRO A 245 -13.34 -0.07 -5.34
CA PRO A 245 -14.28 0.45 -4.34
C PRO A 245 -14.00 -0.06 -2.91
N TRP A 246 -13.22 -1.13 -2.77
CA TRP A 246 -12.93 -1.82 -1.51
C TRP A 246 -11.51 -1.55 -0.99
N SER A 247 -10.67 -0.86 -1.78
CA SER A 247 -9.31 -0.44 -1.43
C SER A 247 -9.21 1.07 -1.47
N THR A 248 -9.68 1.71 -2.55
CA THR A 248 -9.72 3.17 -2.77
C THR A 248 -8.37 3.89 -2.69
N GLY A 249 -7.28 3.14 -2.86
CA GLY A 249 -5.90 3.61 -2.75
C GLY A 249 -5.08 2.78 -1.76
N CYS A 250 -3.89 3.27 -1.46
CA CYS A 250 -2.87 2.63 -0.62
C CYS A 250 -1.81 3.68 -0.25
N VAL A 251 -1.20 3.75 0.92
CA VAL A 251 -1.58 3.22 2.25
C VAL A 251 -2.26 4.37 3.03
N ALA A 252 -3.09 4.08 4.02
CA ALA A 252 -3.73 5.14 4.80
C ALA A 252 -2.70 5.97 5.60
N SER A 253 -2.87 7.30 5.59
CA SER A 253 -1.97 8.26 6.22
C SER A 253 -2.75 9.36 6.94
N LEU A 254 -2.18 9.90 8.02
CA LEU A 254 -2.72 11.08 8.70
C LEU A 254 -2.48 12.36 7.87
N PRO A 255 -3.52 13.16 7.56
CA PRO A 255 -3.35 14.40 6.83
C PRO A 255 -2.63 15.49 7.67
N PRO A 256 -2.02 16.50 7.04
CA PRO A 256 -1.43 17.65 7.73
C PRO A 256 -2.42 18.32 8.70
N GLY A 257 -1.92 18.81 9.84
CA GLY A 257 -2.76 19.43 10.88
C GLY A 257 -3.53 18.43 11.74
N THR A 258 -3.36 17.12 11.52
CA THR A 258 -3.92 16.08 12.39
C THR A 258 -2.83 15.48 13.27
N PHE A 259 -3.20 15.22 14.52
CA PHE A 259 -2.39 14.50 15.48
C PHE A 259 -3.23 13.36 16.04
N ALA A 260 -2.65 12.17 16.04
CA ALA A 260 -3.22 11.02 16.67
C ALA A 260 -2.14 10.38 17.56
N PRO A 261 -2.50 9.90 18.75
CA PRO A 261 -1.70 8.90 19.45
C PRO A 261 -1.36 7.72 18.53
N ALA A 262 -0.19 7.11 18.71
CA ALA A 262 0.27 5.99 17.88
C ALA A 262 -0.72 4.81 17.87
N ASP A 263 -1.52 4.68 18.93
CA ASP A 263 -2.53 3.64 19.11
C ASP A 263 -3.95 4.05 18.70
N ALA A 264 -4.17 5.26 18.18
CA ALA A 264 -5.51 5.79 18.02
C ALA A 264 -6.41 5.00 17.06
N TRP A 265 -5.82 4.29 16.08
CA TRP A 265 -6.56 3.36 15.21
C TRP A 265 -6.72 1.95 15.77
N ARG A 266 -6.00 1.57 16.84
CA ARG A 266 -6.05 0.21 17.40
C ARG A 266 -6.90 0.09 18.66
N VAL A 267 -7.23 1.18 19.35
CA VAL A 267 -8.01 1.14 20.60
C VAL A 267 -9.41 0.55 20.34
N PRO A 268 -9.80 -0.57 20.99
CA PRO A 268 -11.13 -1.14 20.83
C PRO A 268 -12.25 -0.19 21.29
N HIS A 269 -13.41 -0.30 20.63
CA HIS A 269 -14.62 0.42 20.99
C HIS A 269 -15.74 -0.56 21.35
N GLY A 270 -16.02 -0.68 22.65
CA GLY A 270 -16.98 -1.67 23.14
C GLY A 270 -16.53 -3.09 22.76
N ARG A 271 -17.33 -3.78 21.95
CA ARG A 271 -17.06 -5.14 21.43
C ARG A 271 -16.41 -5.16 20.04
N ILE A 272 -16.04 -3.99 19.52
CA ILE A 272 -15.43 -3.81 18.20
C ILE A 272 -13.92 -3.60 18.38
N HIS A 273 -13.12 -4.50 17.81
CA HIS A 273 -11.68 -4.42 17.73
C HIS A 273 -11.26 -3.96 16.33
N PHE A 274 -10.10 -3.32 16.22
CA PHE A 274 -9.57 -2.83 14.96
C PHE A 274 -8.29 -3.59 14.61
N ALA A 275 -8.16 -4.07 13.39
CA ALA A 275 -6.96 -4.68 12.83
C ALA A 275 -6.61 -3.95 11.53
N GLY A 276 -5.91 -4.63 10.62
CA GLY A 276 -5.39 -4.01 9.41
C GLY A 276 -4.04 -3.35 9.65
N THR A 277 -3.24 -3.26 8.59
CA THR A 277 -1.82 -2.92 8.68
C THR A 277 -1.56 -1.56 9.35
N GLU A 278 -2.49 -0.61 9.24
CA GLU A 278 -2.40 0.71 9.88
C GLU A 278 -2.38 0.65 11.41
N THR A 279 -2.82 -0.46 12.01
CA THR A 279 -2.87 -0.65 13.47
C THR A 279 -1.63 -1.33 14.05
N ALA A 280 -0.70 -1.76 13.20
CA ALA A 280 0.46 -2.57 13.58
C ALA A 280 1.64 -1.75 14.09
N ASP A 281 2.25 -2.12 15.21
CA ASP A 281 3.40 -1.39 15.79
C ASP A 281 4.63 -1.38 14.88
N ALA A 282 4.90 -2.47 14.18
CA ALA A 282 5.96 -2.59 13.20
C ALA A 282 5.37 -2.71 11.79
N TRP A 283 6.10 -2.16 10.80
CA TRP A 283 5.76 -2.29 9.38
C TRP A 283 4.32 -1.89 8.99
N PRO A 284 3.76 -0.77 9.49
CA PRO A 284 2.45 -0.32 9.06
C PRO A 284 2.46 0.03 7.57
N GLY A 285 1.43 -0.43 6.85
CA GLY A 285 1.33 -0.33 5.39
C GLY A 285 1.85 -1.55 4.62
N TYR A 286 2.44 -2.53 5.31
CA TYR A 286 2.98 -3.73 4.71
C TYR A 286 2.18 -4.98 5.11
N MET A 287 2.42 -6.09 4.40
CA MET A 287 1.79 -7.38 4.70
C MET A 287 2.16 -7.88 6.10
N GLU A 288 3.40 -7.66 6.54
CA GLU A 288 3.85 -7.99 7.91
C GLU A 288 2.97 -7.31 8.96
N GLY A 289 2.76 -6.00 8.84
CA GLY A 289 1.87 -5.27 9.73
C GLY A 289 0.43 -5.77 9.67
N ALA A 290 -0.06 -6.23 8.51
CA ALA A 290 -1.40 -6.81 8.42
C ALA A 290 -1.54 -8.12 9.23
N ILE A 291 -0.50 -8.96 9.22
CA ILE A 291 -0.44 -10.21 9.98
C ILE A 291 -0.37 -9.89 11.47
N ASP A 292 0.60 -9.07 11.89
CA ASP A 292 0.80 -8.65 13.29
C ASP A 292 -0.49 -8.04 13.88
N ALA A 293 -1.12 -7.14 13.12
CA ALA A 293 -2.37 -6.51 13.55
C ALA A 293 -3.52 -7.50 13.69
N GLY A 294 -3.59 -8.51 12.81
CA GLY A 294 -4.61 -9.56 12.85
C GLY A 294 -4.44 -10.48 14.06
N GLU A 295 -3.22 -10.95 14.30
CA GLU A 295 -2.88 -11.80 15.45
C GLU A 295 -3.16 -11.08 16.77
N ARG A 296 -2.69 -9.83 16.91
CA ARG A 296 -2.97 -9.02 18.11
C ARG A 296 -4.47 -8.79 18.32
N ALA A 297 -5.27 -8.58 17.27
CA ALA A 297 -6.73 -8.42 17.42
C ALA A 297 -7.38 -9.69 17.99
N ALA A 298 -6.93 -10.86 17.51
CA ALA A 298 -7.41 -12.14 18.00
C ALA A 298 -7.02 -12.35 19.47
N ASP A 299 -5.78 -12.04 19.84
CA ASP A 299 -5.29 -12.15 21.21
C ASP A 299 -6.05 -11.24 22.19
N GLU A 300 -6.39 -10.02 21.79
CA GLU A 300 -7.23 -9.12 22.60
C GLU A 300 -8.61 -9.71 22.92
N ILE A 301 -9.22 -10.38 21.94
CA ILE A 301 -10.51 -11.05 22.11
C ILE A 301 -10.34 -12.23 23.06
N ILE A 302 -9.35 -13.10 22.82
CA ILE A 302 -9.10 -14.30 23.64
C ILE A 302 -8.77 -13.93 25.08
N ALA A 303 -7.99 -12.87 25.30
CA ALA A 303 -7.64 -12.39 26.64
C ALA A 303 -8.85 -11.78 27.37
N GLY A 304 -9.74 -11.07 26.65
CA GLY A 304 -10.96 -10.48 27.21
C GLY A 304 -12.11 -11.48 27.43
N GLU A 305 -11.96 -12.73 26.99
CA GLU A 305 -12.88 -13.85 27.26
C GLU A 305 -12.53 -14.64 28.54
N ARG A 306 -11.38 -14.34 29.16
CA ARG A 306 -10.96 -14.89 30.47
C ARG A 306 -11.48 -14.02 31.61
#